data_AF-K0BCY9-F1
#
_entry.id   AF-K0BCY9-F1
#
_cell.length_a   1.000
_cell.length_b   1.000
_cell.length_c   1.000
_cell.angle_alpha   90.00
_cell.angle_beta   90.00
_cell.angle_gamma   90.00
#
_symmetry.space_group_name_H-M   'P 1'
#
loop_
_entity.id
_entity.type
_entity.pdbx_description
1 polymer ?
#
loop_
_entity_poly.entity_id
_entity_poly.type
_entity_poly.pdbx_seq_one_letter_code
_entity_poly.pdbx_strand_id
1 'polypeptide(L)'
;MKYKFSANDKEWHQTLLNTFENILNMEIQPVLVYDRKHFSKYLYKNSVKPNAVWAECIKECGTIWLNPHLATEPKVETVNTLYHECLHIKYPKKNEQEIRRLADKIIPVAKSLTSKKKKFDITHRH
;
A
#
# COMPACT_ATOMS: atom_id res chain seq x y z
N MET A 1 -6.20 -1.73 22.66
CA MET A 1 -6.55 -1.23 21.30
C MET A 1 -5.76 -2.04 20.28
N LYS A 2 -6.43 -2.82 19.42
CA LYS A 2 -5.79 -3.59 18.34
C LYS A 2 -5.39 -2.61 17.23
N TYR A 3 -4.10 -2.28 17.14
CA TYR A 3 -3.41 -1.57 16.05
C TYR A 3 -4.03 -0.22 15.61
N LYS A 4 -3.31 0.90 15.81
CA LYS A 4 -3.72 2.23 15.35
C LYS A 4 -2.48 3.09 15.08
N PHE A 5 -2.51 3.85 13.98
CA PHE A 5 -1.51 4.87 13.71
C PHE A 5 -1.69 6.11 14.60
N SER A 6 -0.59 6.62 15.12
CA SER A 6 -0.53 7.90 15.82
C SER A 6 -0.71 9.09 14.86
N ALA A 7 -0.84 10.30 15.38
CA ALA A 7 -0.85 11.51 14.54
C ALA A 7 0.47 11.68 13.77
N ASN A 8 1.61 11.48 14.44
CA ASN A 8 2.93 11.53 13.82
C ASN A 8 3.09 10.49 12.70
N ASP A 9 2.55 9.28 12.88
CA ASP A 9 2.59 8.28 11.81
C ASP A 9 1.86 8.80 10.56
N LYS A 10 0.68 9.41 10.72
CA LYS A 10 -0.12 9.91 9.59
C LYS A 10 0.57 11.07 8.87
N GLU A 11 1.15 12.00 9.62
CA GLU A 11 1.93 13.11 9.06
C GLU A 11 3.15 12.60 8.28
N TRP A 12 3.86 11.62 8.85
CA TRP A 12 4.97 10.95 8.18
C TRP A 12 4.53 10.21 6.92
N HIS A 13 3.43 9.46 6.95
CA HIS A 13 2.88 8.81 5.76
C HIS A 13 2.53 9.81 4.66
N GLN A 14 1.92 10.96 5.02
CA GLN A 14 1.59 12.00 4.04
C GLN A 14 2.86 12.59 3.41
N THR A 15 3.92 12.78 4.19
CA THR A 15 5.21 13.24 3.68
C THR A 15 5.81 12.25 2.68
N LEU A 16 5.77 10.96 2.99
CA LEU A 16 6.21 9.90 2.06
C LEU A 16 5.38 9.92 0.77
N LEU A 17 4.06 10.05 0.91
CA LEU A 17 3.12 10.05 -0.20
C LEU A 17 3.41 11.19 -1.18
N ASN A 18 3.56 12.41 -0.66
CA ASN A 18 3.94 13.59 -1.46
C ASN A 18 5.32 13.41 -2.11
N THR A 19 6.26 12.78 -1.41
CA THR A 19 7.60 12.51 -1.95
C THR A 19 7.52 11.54 -3.13
N PHE A 20 6.73 10.46 -3.01
CA PHE A 20 6.58 9.46 -4.07
C PHE A 20 5.80 9.99 -5.27
N GLU A 21 4.76 10.79 -5.03
CA GLU A 21 4.05 11.51 -6.08
C GLU A 21 5.02 12.29 -6.98
N ASN A 22 5.91 13.07 -6.36
CA ASN A 22 6.90 13.89 -7.04
C ASN A 22 7.96 13.04 -7.76
N ILE A 23 8.54 12.03 -7.09
CA ILE A 23 9.57 11.17 -7.68
C ILE A 23 9.04 10.39 -8.89
N LEU A 24 7.79 9.92 -8.82
CA LEU A 24 7.16 9.15 -9.88
C LEU A 24 6.49 10.04 -10.95
N ASN A 25 6.46 11.36 -10.76
CA ASN A 25 5.78 12.33 -11.60
C ASN A 25 4.34 11.87 -11.91
N MET A 26 3.55 11.63 -10.87
CA MET A 26 2.20 11.07 -10.98
C MET A 26 1.20 12.11 -11.48
N GLU A 27 0.31 11.71 -12.39
CA GLU A 27 -0.80 12.57 -12.84
C GLU A 27 -1.95 12.60 -11.83
N ILE A 28 -2.17 11.47 -11.15
CA ILE A 28 -3.17 11.32 -10.10
C ILE A 28 -2.46 11.53 -8.76
N GLN A 29 -2.92 12.52 -8.00
CA GLN A 29 -2.45 12.73 -6.63
C GLN A 29 -2.99 11.62 -5.72
N PRO A 30 -2.12 10.78 -5.14
CA PRO A 30 -2.59 9.73 -4.25
C PRO A 30 -3.04 10.29 -2.90
N VAL A 31 -4.04 9.65 -2.29
CA VAL A 31 -4.64 10.08 -1.02
C VAL A 31 -4.73 8.91 -0.05
N LEU A 32 -4.32 9.11 1.21
CA LEU A 32 -4.37 8.07 2.23
C LEU A 32 -5.69 8.05 3.00
N VAL A 33 -6.21 6.85 3.20
CA VAL A 33 -7.31 6.58 4.13
C VAL A 33 -6.90 5.50 5.14
N TYR A 34 -7.35 5.67 6.38
CA TYR A 34 -7.04 4.75 7.48
C TYR A 34 -8.23 3.89 7.91
N ASP A 35 -9.39 4.10 7.27
CA ASP A 35 -10.59 3.26 7.41
C ASP A 35 -10.86 2.53 6.09
N ARG A 36 -10.95 1.21 6.15
CA ARG A 36 -11.21 0.35 4.99
C ARG A 36 -12.65 0.45 4.48
N LYS A 37 -13.56 1.17 5.14
CA LYS A 37 -14.97 1.29 4.71
C LYS A 37 -15.14 1.66 3.24
N HIS A 38 -14.28 2.51 2.69
CA HIS A 38 -14.31 2.92 1.28
C HIS A 38 -13.98 1.78 0.30
N PHE A 39 -13.26 0.77 0.78
CA PHE A 39 -12.84 -0.42 0.01
C PHE A 39 -13.80 -1.61 0.20
N SER A 40 -14.82 -1.48 1.05
CA SER A 40 -15.78 -2.57 1.35
C SER A 40 -16.57 -3.06 0.13
N LYS A 41 -16.72 -2.21 -0.89
CA LYS A 41 -17.38 -2.53 -2.16
C LYS A 41 -16.44 -3.18 -3.19
N TYR A 42 -15.13 -3.14 -2.95
CA TYR A 42 -14.13 -3.73 -3.84
C TYR A 42 -13.89 -5.18 -3.41
N LEU A 43 -14.33 -6.14 -4.24
CA LEU A 43 -14.24 -7.57 -3.95
C LEU A 43 -12.81 -8.07 -4.17
N TYR A 44 -12.24 -8.72 -3.16
CA TYR A 44 -11.02 -9.50 -3.33
C TYR A 44 -11.30 -10.69 -4.25
N LYS A 45 -10.49 -10.83 -5.30
CA LYS A 45 -10.34 -12.13 -5.95
C LYS A 45 -9.52 -13.01 -4.99
N ASN A 46 -9.97 -14.23 -4.73
CA ASN A 46 -9.24 -15.28 -3.98
C ASN A 46 -9.41 -15.37 -2.45
N SER A 47 -10.49 -14.83 -1.86
CA SER A 47 -10.83 -15.09 -0.44
C SER A 47 -9.71 -14.70 0.56
N VAL A 48 -8.88 -13.71 0.20
CA VAL A 48 -7.80 -13.24 1.08
C VAL A 48 -8.43 -12.50 2.25
N LYS A 49 -8.10 -12.92 3.48
CA LYS A 49 -8.58 -12.23 4.68
C LYS A 49 -7.93 -10.83 4.71
N PRO A 50 -8.69 -9.74 4.96
CA PRO A 50 -8.17 -8.37 4.99
C PRO A 50 -6.96 -8.18 5.93
N ASN A 51 -6.87 -8.98 6.99
CA ASN A 51 -5.77 -8.97 7.96
C ASN A 51 -4.42 -9.44 7.39
N ALA A 52 -4.40 -10.01 6.17
CA ALA A 52 -3.19 -10.44 5.48
C ALA A 52 -2.68 -9.41 4.45
N VAL A 53 -3.41 -8.29 4.28
CA VAL A 53 -3.12 -7.25 3.29
C VAL A 53 -2.59 -6.01 4.02
N TRP A 54 -1.47 -5.47 3.57
CA TRP A 54 -0.83 -4.32 4.23
C TRP A 54 -1.32 -2.96 3.72
N ALA A 55 -1.69 -2.89 2.45
CA ALA A 55 -2.34 -1.73 1.86
C ALA A 55 -3.16 -2.13 0.64
N GLU A 56 -3.99 -1.21 0.19
CA GLU A 56 -4.83 -1.35 -0.98
C GLU A 56 -4.97 -0.01 -1.68
N CYS A 57 -4.91 0.05 -3.01
CA CYS A 57 -5.22 1.27 -3.76
C CYS A 57 -6.41 1.10 -4.70
N ILE A 58 -7.09 2.21 -5.02
CA ILE A 58 -8.01 2.35 -6.15
C ILE A 58 -7.25 3.17 -7.19
N LYS A 59 -6.77 2.49 -8.24
CA LYS A 59 -5.84 3.05 -9.23
C LYS A 59 -6.40 4.28 -9.93
N GLU A 60 -7.71 4.29 -10.19
CA GLU A 60 -8.40 5.31 -10.97
C GLU A 60 -8.52 6.65 -10.24
N CYS A 61 -8.60 6.63 -8.90
CA CYS A 61 -8.76 7.84 -8.09
C CYS A 61 -7.61 8.08 -7.11
N GLY A 62 -6.57 7.23 -7.14
CA GLY A 62 -5.38 7.36 -6.31
C GLY A 62 -5.61 7.13 -4.81
N THR A 63 -6.79 6.65 -4.39
CA THR A 63 -7.06 6.41 -2.96
C THR A 63 -6.31 5.17 -2.50
N ILE A 64 -5.57 5.28 -1.40
CA ILE A 64 -4.79 4.19 -0.78
C ILE A 64 -5.28 3.98 0.65
N TRP A 65 -5.79 2.79 0.96
CA TRP A 65 -5.99 2.33 2.32
C TRP A 65 -4.71 1.72 2.88
N LEU A 66 -4.33 2.12 4.09
CA LEU A 66 -3.19 1.56 4.81
C LEU A 66 -3.67 0.75 6.02
N ASN A 67 -3.23 -0.50 6.12
CA ASN A 67 -3.60 -1.36 7.23
C ASN A 67 -2.92 -0.90 8.53
N PRO A 68 -3.67 -0.61 9.60
CA PRO A 68 -3.11 -0.17 10.88
C PRO A 68 -2.15 -1.17 11.54
N HIS A 69 -2.16 -2.44 11.13
CA HIS A 69 -1.18 -3.43 11.57
C HIS A 69 0.26 -3.05 11.23
N LEU A 70 0.50 -2.22 10.20
CA LEU A 70 1.83 -1.71 9.90
C LEU A 70 2.41 -0.82 11.01
N ALA A 71 1.59 -0.31 11.94
CA ALA A 71 2.06 0.47 13.08
C ALA A 71 3.04 -0.31 13.98
N THR A 72 2.98 -1.65 13.97
CA THR A 72 3.86 -2.53 14.74
C THR A 72 4.97 -3.16 13.92
N GLU A 73 5.02 -2.91 12.61
CA GLU A 73 6.04 -3.43 11.72
C GLU A 73 7.20 -2.43 11.58
N PRO A 74 8.39 -2.87 11.12
CA PRO A 74 9.48 -1.96 10.81
C PRO A 74 9.05 -0.87 9.82
N LYS A 75 9.47 0.38 10.06
CA LYS A 75 9.08 1.53 9.23
C LYS A 75 9.35 1.32 7.74
N VAL A 76 10.43 0.63 7.39
CA VAL A 76 10.78 0.30 5.99
C VAL A 76 9.68 -0.48 5.26
N GLU A 77 8.92 -1.34 5.95
CA GLU A 77 7.80 -2.08 5.36
C GLU A 77 6.67 -1.11 4.98
N THR A 78 6.40 -0.07 5.78
CA THR A 78 5.45 0.98 5.43
C THR A 78 5.93 1.82 4.24
N VAL A 79 7.21 2.20 4.22
CA VAL A 79 7.79 2.97 3.10
C VAL A 79 7.67 2.19 1.79
N ASN A 80 8.08 0.92 1.78
CA ASN A 80 7.97 0.05 0.60
C ASN A 80 6.51 -0.16 0.18
N THR A 81 5.61 -0.42 1.13
CA THR A 81 4.18 -0.61 0.86
C THR A 81 3.56 0.63 0.21
N LEU A 82 3.82 1.82 0.74
CA LEU A 82 3.29 3.06 0.16
C LEU A 82 3.84 3.30 -1.25
N TYR A 83 5.13 3.03 -1.47
CA TYR A 83 5.73 3.16 -2.79
C TYR A 83 5.17 2.14 -3.78
N HIS A 84 4.93 0.90 -3.34
CA HIS A 84 4.28 -0.16 -4.12
C HIS A 84 2.89 0.28 -4.60
N GLU A 85 2.05 0.82 -3.72
CA GLU A 85 0.72 1.29 -4.10
C GLU A 85 0.78 2.50 -5.04
N CYS A 86 1.74 3.42 -4.86
CA CYS A 86 1.97 4.52 -5.81
C CYS A 86 2.37 4.00 -7.20
N LEU A 87 3.19 2.94 -7.27
CA LEU A 87 3.55 2.29 -8.53
C LEU A 87 2.34 1.65 -9.21
N HIS A 88 1.38 1.08 -8.46
CA HIS A 88 0.14 0.57 -9.04
C HIS A 88 -0.72 1.67 -9.67
N ILE A 89 -0.79 2.85 -9.03
CA ILE A 89 -1.50 4.01 -9.57
C ILE A 89 -0.77 4.55 -10.80
N LYS A 90 0.56 4.67 -10.75
CA LYS A 90 1.38 5.16 -11.87
C LYS A 90 1.35 4.22 -13.09
N TYR A 91 1.33 2.90 -12.85
CA TYR A 91 1.40 1.88 -13.89
C TYR A 91 0.25 0.88 -13.78
N PRO A 92 -1.00 1.29 -14.07
CA PRO A 92 -2.19 0.48 -13.78
C PRO A 92 -2.22 -0.86 -14.52
N LYS A 93 -1.54 -0.95 -15.67
CA LYS A 93 -1.45 -2.12 -16.55
C LYS A 93 -0.33 -3.11 -16.16
N LYS A 94 0.60 -2.73 -15.27
CA LYS A 94 1.67 -3.63 -14.82
C LYS A 94 1.13 -4.69 -13.88
N ASN A 95 1.69 -5.89 -13.95
CA ASN A 95 1.33 -6.96 -13.03
C ASN A 95 2.02 -6.80 -11.67
N GLU A 96 1.48 -7.49 -10.66
CA GLU A 96 1.95 -7.44 -9.28
C GLU A 96 3.44 -7.78 -9.11
N GLN A 97 3.96 -8.76 -9.88
CA GLN A 97 5.36 -9.16 -9.76
C GLN A 97 6.31 -8.08 -10.28
N GLU A 98 5.95 -7.40 -11.36
CA GLU A 98 6.72 -6.25 -11.86
C GLU A 98 6.73 -5.10 -10.84
N ILE A 99 5.56 -4.77 -10.29
CA ILE A 99 5.41 -3.68 -9.32
C ILE A 99 6.24 -3.97 -8.07
N ARG A 100 6.15 -5.18 -7.52
CA ARG A 100 6.95 -5.58 -6.36
C ARG A 100 8.45 -5.49 -6.62
N ARG A 101 8.91 -5.95 -7.79
CA ARG A 101 10.33 -5.85 -8.16
C ARG A 101 10.81 -4.40 -8.24
N LEU A 102 9.98 -3.49 -8.76
CA LEU A 102 10.29 -2.06 -8.80
C LEU A 102 10.32 -1.47 -7.39
N ALA A 103 9.38 -1.83 -6.53
CA ALA A 103 9.35 -1.36 -5.15
C ALA A 103 10.57 -1.83 -4.36
N ASP A 104 10.86 -3.13 -4.40
CA ASP A 104 11.99 -3.75 -3.69
C ASP A 104 13.35 -3.26 -4.19
N LYS A 105 13.44 -2.82 -5.46
CA LYS A 105 14.66 -2.22 -6.01
C LYS A 105 14.97 -0.85 -5.39
N ILE A 106 13.94 -0.05 -5.10
CA ILE A 106 14.08 1.32 -4.61
C ILE A 106 14.09 1.37 -3.08
N ILE A 107 13.21 0.60 -2.44
CA ILE A 107 13.13 0.46 -0.97
C ILE A 107 13.27 -1.03 -0.65
N PRO A 108 14.51 -1.52 -0.50
CA PRO A 108 14.74 -2.93 -0.18
C PRO A 108 14.17 -3.29 1.18
N VAL A 109 13.24 -4.22 1.20
CA VAL A 109 12.76 -4.87 2.42
C VAL A 109 13.44 -6.22 2.54
N ALA A 110 14.15 -6.45 3.65
CA ALA A 110 14.62 -7.81 3.96
C ALA A 110 13.39 -8.74 3.97
N LYS A 111 13.52 -9.95 3.41
CA LYS A 111 12.47 -10.97 3.57
C LYS A 111 12.28 -11.17 5.07
N SER A 112 11.25 -10.57 5.65
CA SER A 112 11.03 -10.66 7.08
C SER A 112 10.93 -12.14 7.45
N LEU A 113 11.58 -12.54 8.55
CA LEU A 113 11.40 -13.87 9.12
C LEU A 113 9.92 -14.18 9.44
N THR A 114 9.04 -13.15 9.38
CA THR A 114 7.57 -13.22 9.49
C THR A 114 6.84 -13.46 8.16
N SER A 115 7.55 -13.74 7.05
CA SER A 115 7.07 -13.92 5.67
C SER A 115 5.93 -14.93 5.44
N LYS A 116 5.49 -15.68 6.45
CA LYS A 116 4.29 -16.54 6.33
C LYS A 116 2.97 -15.77 6.13
N LYS A 117 2.94 -14.44 6.30
CA LYS A 117 1.70 -13.63 6.21
C LYS A 117 1.54 -12.74 4.96
N LYS A 118 2.55 -12.61 4.09
CA LYS A 118 2.50 -11.65 2.97
C LYS A 118 1.68 -12.21 1.81
N LYS A 119 0.46 -11.72 1.60
CA LYS A 119 -0.29 -11.86 0.33
C LYS A 119 -0.84 -10.50 -0.07
N PHE A 120 -0.14 -9.85 -1.00
CA PHE A 120 -0.66 -8.71 -1.74
C PHE A 120 -1.41 -9.28 -2.95
N ASP A 121 -2.68 -8.96 -3.05
CA ASP A 121 -3.45 -9.08 -4.29
C ASP A 121 -4.75 -8.27 -4.11
N ILE A 122 -4.86 -7.16 -4.82
CA ILE A 122 -6.16 -6.70 -5.29
C ILE A 122 -6.12 -6.73 -6.81
N THR A 123 -6.87 -7.65 -7.40
CA THR A 123 -7.34 -7.49 -8.76
C THR A 123 -8.68 -6.76 -8.71
N HIS A 124 -8.71 -5.53 -9.23
CA HIS A 124 -9.95 -4.82 -9.50
C HIS A 124 -10.80 -5.62 -10.50
N ARG A 125 -12.09 -5.76 -10.23
CA ARG A 125 -13.08 -6.05 -11.27
C ARG A 125 -13.68 -4.71 -11.69
N HIS A 126 -13.56 -4.39 -12.97
CA HIS A 126 -14.43 -3.42 -13.64
C HIS A 126 -15.84 -4.02 -13.77
#